data_AF-A0A9Q8IM96-F1
#
_entry.id   AF-A0A9Q8IM96-F1
#
_cell.length_a   1.000
_cell.length_b   1.000
_cell.length_c   1.000
_cell.angle_alpha   90.00
_cell.angle_beta   90.00
_cell.angle_gamma   90.00
#
_symmetry.space_group_name_H-M   'P 1'
#
loop_
_entity.id
_entity.type
_entity.pdbx_description
1 polymer ?
#
loop_
_entity_poly.entity_id
_entity_poly.type
_entity_poly.pdbx_seq_one_letter_code
_entity_poly.pdbx_strand_id
1 'polypeptide(L)'
;MIKNKFLIIISPMILLLGVTCFINNASANNKAINEVHSKKFTKHLSQYKNLAKKLSKQGYVYCINKNADFGTNSYPVIPYSNKDKKLVVNKKVRFKVQHIWSYQNGMSVNLISKNKKYNSWVFFPTDLYNIHSKDKQLKPLVSFAQKIFYNKVKNNKYNLNKLSNMANKIKSNKERKLGKQFVSQFDYFLLKKNNFYTLPTLLIGNLL
;
A
#
# COMPACT_ATOMS: atom_id res chain seq x y z
N MET A 1 30.84 52.88 -36.32
CA MET A 1 31.93 52.20 -37.08
C MET A 1 32.83 51.48 -36.06
N ILE A 2 33.62 50.45 -36.45
CA ILE A 2 34.40 49.58 -35.54
C ILE A 2 33.45 48.67 -34.71
N LYS A 3 33.05 47.45 -35.13
CA LYS A 3 33.85 46.21 -35.30
C LYS A 3 34.81 45.94 -34.15
N ASN A 4 34.44 45.05 -33.23
CA ASN A 4 35.41 44.13 -32.64
C ASN A 4 34.76 42.75 -32.44
N LYS A 5 35.24 41.77 -33.21
CA LYS A 5 34.98 40.34 -33.00
C LYS A 5 36.11 39.83 -32.12
N PHE A 6 35.79 39.12 -31.04
CA PHE A 6 36.72 38.17 -30.45
C PHE A 6 36.03 36.80 -30.34
N LEU A 7 36.38 35.91 -31.27
CA LEU A 7 36.26 34.48 -31.01
C LEU A 7 37.34 34.11 -30.00
N ILE A 8 36.99 33.37 -28.95
CA ILE A 8 37.93 32.56 -28.19
C ILE A 8 37.45 31.12 -28.30
N ILE A 9 38.31 30.28 -28.88
CA ILE A 9 38.03 28.88 -29.18
C ILE A 9 38.69 28.01 -28.09
N ILE A 10 37.86 27.21 -27.43
CA ILE A 10 38.09 25.85 -26.91
C ILE A 10 39.47 25.53 -26.31
N SER A 11 39.47 25.14 -25.02
CA SER A 11 40.18 23.92 -24.60
C SER A 11 39.55 23.30 -23.34
N PRO A 12 39.14 22.03 -23.35
CA PRO A 12 38.65 21.34 -22.15
C PRO A 12 39.85 20.77 -21.37
N MET A 13 40.18 21.37 -20.23
CA MET A 13 41.28 20.89 -19.40
C MET A 13 40.87 19.62 -18.65
N ILE A 14 41.37 18.47 -19.11
CA ILE A 14 41.26 17.18 -18.43
C ILE A 14 42.15 17.22 -17.19
N LEU A 15 41.55 17.02 -16.01
CA LEU A 15 42.28 16.74 -14.77
C LEU A 15 42.03 15.29 -14.37
N LEU A 16 42.94 14.43 -14.80
CA LEU A 16 43.16 13.09 -14.27
C LEU A 16 44.07 13.18 -13.02
N LEU A 17 44.27 12.04 -12.34
CA LEU A 17 44.98 11.84 -11.06
C LEU A 17 44.08 12.04 -9.81
N GLY A 18 44.06 11.12 -8.83
CA GLY A 18 44.77 9.84 -8.75
C GLY A 18 44.18 8.91 -7.70
N VAL A 19 44.50 7.62 -7.81
CA VAL A 19 44.05 6.57 -6.89
C VAL A 19 45.03 6.46 -5.72
N THR A 20 44.51 6.39 -4.50
CA THR A 20 45.21 5.74 -3.37
C THR A 20 44.26 4.81 -2.65
N CYS A 21 44.43 3.50 -2.86
CA CYS A 21 43.79 2.47 -2.04
C CYS A 21 44.50 2.36 -0.69
N PHE A 22 43.75 2.23 0.41
CA PHE A 22 44.30 1.62 1.63
C PHE A 22 43.38 0.54 2.21
N ILE A 23 44.03 -0.58 2.49
CA ILE A 23 43.52 -1.92 2.81
C ILE A 23 44.48 -2.45 3.88
N ASN A 24 44.05 -3.03 5.01
CA ASN A 24 42.71 -3.41 5.44
C ASN A 24 42.53 -3.13 6.95
N ASN A 25 41.31 -3.30 7.48
CA ASN A 25 41.17 -3.87 8.82
C ASN A 25 39.92 -4.76 8.91
N ALA A 26 40.06 -5.97 8.34
CA ALA A 26 39.13 -7.05 8.56
C ALA A 26 39.55 -7.81 9.82
N SER A 27 38.77 -7.70 10.90
CA SER A 27 38.81 -8.69 11.98
C SER A 27 37.42 -8.97 12.53
N ALA A 28 37.10 -10.27 12.57
CA ALA A 28 36.10 -10.91 13.42
C ALA A 28 34.71 -10.24 13.57
N ASN A 29 33.84 -10.34 12.55
CA ASN A 29 32.53 -11.02 12.71
C ASN A 29 31.70 -11.23 11.41
N ASN A 30 32.35 -11.54 10.28
CA ASN A 30 31.68 -11.90 9.02
C ASN A 30 31.00 -13.30 9.04
N LYS A 31 30.51 -13.76 10.19
CA LYS A 31 29.67 -14.98 10.35
C LYS A 31 28.28 -14.72 10.97
N ALA A 32 27.96 -13.49 11.40
CA ALA A 32 26.64 -13.18 12.00
C ALA A 32 25.66 -12.46 11.05
N ILE A 33 26.08 -12.09 9.83
CA ILE A 33 25.31 -11.17 8.95
C ILE A 33 24.25 -11.89 8.09
N ASN A 34 24.34 -13.23 7.94
CA ASN A 34 23.43 -14.01 7.07
C ASN A 34 22.37 -14.83 7.81
N GLU A 35 22.30 -14.80 9.16
CA GLU A 35 21.57 -15.83 9.92
C GLU A 35 20.23 -15.41 10.53
N VAL A 36 19.76 -14.17 10.34
CA VAL A 36 18.41 -13.72 10.77
C VAL A 36 17.38 -13.70 9.64
N HIS A 37 17.82 -13.76 8.37
CA HIS A 37 16.94 -14.01 7.22
C HIS A 37 16.36 -15.45 7.19
N SER A 38 16.75 -16.32 8.13
CA SER A 38 16.45 -17.75 8.16
C SER A 38 15.17 -18.14 8.91
N LYS A 39 14.62 -17.30 9.80
CA LYS A 39 13.45 -17.67 10.64
C LYS A 39 12.10 -17.35 9.96
N LYS A 40 11.72 -18.23 9.03
CA LYS A 40 10.36 -18.50 8.53
C LYS A 40 9.63 -17.37 7.77
N PHE A 41 10.32 -16.71 6.82
CA PHE A 41 9.61 -16.07 5.71
C PHE A 41 9.07 -17.13 4.74
N THR A 42 7.76 -17.21 4.56
CA THR A 42 7.17 -18.00 3.46
C THR A 42 7.41 -17.29 2.13
N LYS A 43 8.48 -17.72 1.45
CA LYS A 43 9.00 -17.20 0.17
C LYS A 43 7.85 -16.92 -0.82
N HIS A 44 7.73 -15.64 -1.22
CA HIS A 44 6.73 -15.07 -2.13
C HIS A 44 5.77 -16.03 -2.86
N LEU A 45 4.64 -16.36 -2.23
CA LEU A 45 3.50 -16.93 -2.95
C LEU A 45 3.06 -15.96 -4.07
N SER A 46 2.82 -16.47 -5.28
CA SER A 46 2.42 -15.68 -6.46
C SER A 46 1.18 -14.80 -6.20
N GLN A 47 0.32 -15.24 -5.29
CA GLN A 47 -0.87 -14.56 -4.81
C GLN A 47 -0.57 -13.18 -4.19
N TYR A 48 0.52 -13.02 -3.42
CA TYR A 48 0.91 -11.71 -2.86
C TYR A 48 1.35 -10.73 -3.93
N LYS A 49 2.10 -11.19 -4.95
CA LYS A 49 2.49 -10.36 -6.10
C LYS A 49 1.26 -9.89 -6.88
N ASN A 50 0.28 -10.78 -7.08
CA ASN A 50 -0.99 -10.45 -7.73
C ASN A 50 -1.84 -9.47 -6.90
N LEU A 51 -1.91 -9.65 -5.57
CA LEU A 51 -2.59 -8.70 -4.68
C LEU A 51 -1.91 -7.33 -4.70
N ALA A 52 -0.58 -7.27 -4.57
CA ALA A 52 0.19 -6.02 -4.67
C ALA A 52 -0.08 -5.30 -5.99
N LYS A 53 -0.06 -6.03 -7.12
CA LYS A 53 -0.40 -5.50 -8.46
C LYS A 53 -1.85 -4.99 -8.54
N LYS A 54 -2.83 -5.71 -7.95
CA LYS A 54 -4.25 -5.30 -7.87
C LYS A 54 -4.41 -3.99 -7.08
N LEU A 55 -3.77 -3.86 -5.92
CA LEU A 55 -3.87 -2.66 -5.08
C LEU A 55 -3.07 -1.48 -5.67
N SER A 56 -1.87 -1.72 -6.18
CA SER A 56 -1.01 -0.68 -6.78
C SER A 56 -1.67 0.02 -7.98
N LYS A 57 -2.43 -0.75 -8.79
CA LYS A 57 -3.26 -0.22 -9.90
C LYS A 57 -4.34 0.76 -9.46
N GLN A 58 -4.74 0.80 -8.18
CA GLN A 58 -5.68 1.80 -7.68
C GLN A 58 -5.01 3.17 -7.43
N GLY A 59 -3.67 3.25 -7.46
CA GLY A 59 -2.93 4.49 -7.29
C GLY A 59 -2.95 5.01 -5.85
N TYR A 60 -2.93 6.33 -5.69
CA TYR A 60 -2.85 7.00 -4.39
C TYR A 60 -4.24 7.15 -3.74
N VAL A 61 -4.85 6.01 -3.39
CA VAL A 61 -6.19 5.95 -2.76
C VAL A 61 -6.18 5.33 -1.36
N TYR A 62 -5.03 4.94 -0.83
CA TYR A 62 -4.93 4.38 0.51
C TYR A 62 -4.49 5.44 1.52
N CYS A 63 -5.10 5.42 2.71
CA CYS A 63 -4.68 6.19 3.86
C CYS A 63 -4.45 5.23 5.05
N ILE A 64 -3.55 5.61 5.95
CA ILE A 64 -3.27 4.83 7.16
C ILE A 64 -4.33 5.13 8.23
N ASN A 65 -4.79 4.11 8.94
CA ASN A 65 -5.78 4.22 10.02
C ASN A 65 -5.17 4.87 11.27
N LYS A 66 -6.01 5.53 12.10
CA LYS A 66 -5.54 6.35 13.24
C LYS A 66 -4.70 5.57 14.26
N ASN A 67 -5.05 4.30 14.48
CA ASN A 67 -4.45 3.43 15.50
C ASN A 67 -3.44 2.43 14.91
N ALA A 68 -3.09 2.56 13.63
CA ALA A 68 -2.10 1.72 12.98
C ALA A 68 -0.71 1.97 13.56
N ASP A 69 0.08 0.90 13.73
CA ASP A 69 1.52 1.06 13.86
C ASP A 69 2.18 1.03 12.48
N PHE A 70 3.18 1.89 12.30
CA PHE A 70 3.90 2.01 11.04
C PHE A 70 5.27 2.67 11.21
N GLY A 71 6.23 2.14 10.46
CA GLY A 71 7.61 2.59 10.43
C GLY A 71 8.18 2.62 9.02
N THR A 72 9.46 2.97 8.90
CA THR A 72 10.19 3.13 7.65
C THR A 72 10.34 1.82 6.86
N ASN A 73 10.66 1.94 5.58
CA ASN A 73 11.05 0.83 4.72
C ASN A 73 12.53 0.41 4.92
N SER A 74 12.93 0.13 6.16
CA SER A 74 14.23 -0.40 6.55
C SER A 74 14.08 -1.70 7.33
N TYR A 75 15.18 -2.44 7.54
CA TYR A 75 15.25 -3.51 8.54
C TYR A 75 16.35 -3.19 9.58
N PRO A 76 16.04 -3.18 10.89
CA PRO A 76 14.69 -3.24 11.47
C PRO A 76 13.80 -2.09 10.97
N VAL A 77 12.48 -2.30 11.04
CA VAL A 77 11.50 -1.25 10.73
C VAL A 77 11.60 -0.19 11.83
N ILE A 78 11.98 1.04 11.49
CA ILE A 78 12.13 2.12 12.47
C ILE A 78 10.78 2.85 12.58
N PRO A 79 10.11 2.87 13.74
CA PRO A 79 8.84 3.58 13.89
C PRO A 79 8.98 5.07 13.57
N TYR A 80 8.02 5.64 12.84
CA TYR A 80 7.99 7.09 12.66
C TYR A 80 7.74 7.80 14.00
N SER A 81 8.27 9.02 14.13
CA SER A 81 8.02 9.88 15.28
C SER A 81 6.51 10.04 15.54
N ASN A 82 6.10 10.19 16.80
CA ASN A 82 4.69 10.44 17.13
C ASN A 82 4.13 11.70 16.43
N LYS A 83 4.98 12.68 16.13
CA LYS A 83 4.66 13.88 15.34
C LYS A 83 4.37 13.53 13.88
N ASP A 84 5.21 12.73 13.23
CA ASP A 84 4.99 12.28 11.85
C ASP A 84 3.80 11.33 11.73
N LYS A 85 3.62 10.39 12.67
CA LYS A 85 2.45 9.50 12.71
C LYS A 85 1.15 10.31 12.75
N LYS A 86 1.05 11.26 13.68
CA LYS A 86 -0.08 12.21 13.78
C LYS A 86 -0.27 13.02 12.50
N LEU A 87 0.80 13.53 11.88
CA LEU A 87 0.71 14.31 10.64
C LEU A 87 0.18 13.46 9.47
N VAL A 88 0.70 12.25 9.28
CA VAL A 88 0.29 11.30 8.24
C VAL A 88 -1.20 10.97 8.34
N VAL A 89 -1.67 10.64 9.54
CA VAL A 89 -3.08 10.33 9.82
C VAL A 89 -3.97 11.57 9.66
N ASN A 90 -3.65 12.68 10.34
CA ASN A 90 -4.52 13.86 10.37
C ASN A 90 -4.63 14.55 9.01
N LYS A 91 -3.53 14.62 8.24
CA LYS A 91 -3.56 15.15 6.86
C LYS A 91 -4.10 14.13 5.84
N LYS A 92 -4.49 12.92 6.26
CA LYS A 92 -4.96 11.82 5.40
C LYS A 92 -4.03 11.63 4.19
N VAL A 93 -2.73 11.51 4.47
CA VAL A 93 -1.70 11.35 3.43
C VAL A 93 -2.06 10.14 2.57
N ARG A 94 -2.03 10.33 1.25
CA ARG A 94 -2.42 9.31 0.29
C ARG A 94 -1.22 8.50 -0.19
N PHE A 95 -1.38 7.19 -0.12
CA PHE A 95 -0.38 6.18 -0.44
C PHE A 95 -0.83 5.29 -1.60
N LYS A 96 0.15 4.79 -2.34
CA LYS A 96 0.04 3.70 -3.31
C LYS A 96 0.74 2.47 -2.72
N VAL A 97 0.15 1.29 -2.88
CA VAL A 97 0.80 0.02 -2.55
C VAL A 97 1.97 -0.24 -3.51
N GLN A 98 3.14 -0.60 -2.98
CA GLN A 98 4.27 -1.11 -3.80
C GLN A 98 4.38 -2.63 -3.69
N HIS A 99 4.53 -3.13 -2.46
CA HIS A 99 4.83 -4.54 -2.17
C HIS A 99 3.94 -5.07 -1.06
N ILE A 100 3.78 -6.39 -1.01
CA ILE A 100 3.11 -7.10 0.09
C ILE A 100 4.02 -8.26 0.48
N TRP A 101 4.28 -8.37 1.78
CA TRP A 101 4.99 -9.48 2.40
C TRP A 101 4.06 -10.23 3.34
N SER A 102 4.35 -11.51 3.56
CA SER A 102 3.64 -12.33 4.52
C SER A 102 4.61 -12.96 5.49
N TYR A 103 4.12 -13.08 6.71
CA TYR A 103 4.75 -13.72 7.85
C TYR A 103 3.83 -14.87 8.27
N GLN A 104 4.27 -15.73 9.20
CA GLN A 104 3.39 -16.80 9.72
C GLN A 104 2.09 -16.24 10.35
N ASN A 105 2.16 -15.02 10.92
CA ASN A 105 1.09 -14.43 11.73
C ASN A 105 0.33 -13.29 11.01
N GLY A 106 0.48 -13.13 9.69
CA GLY A 106 -0.26 -12.12 8.92
C GLY A 106 0.47 -11.58 7.71
N MET A 107 -0.03 -10.46 7.17
CA MET A 107 0.54 -9.77 6.02
C MET A 107 0.87 -8.32 6.36
N SER A 108 1.92 -7.80 5.71
CA SER A 108 2.24 -6.37 5.75
C SER A 108 2.28 -5.80 4.33
N VAL A 109 1.86 -4.54 4.20
CA VAL A 109 1.87 -3.80 2.93
C VAL A 109 2.89 -2.67 3.01
N ASN A 110 3.72 -2.56 1.98
CA ASN A 110 4.53 -1.39 1.76
C ASN A 110 3.73 -0.31 1.01
N LEU A 111 3.70 0.88 1.61
CA LEU A 111 2.96 2.04 1.17
C LEU A 111 3.92 3.19 0.85
N ILE A 112 3.87 3.72 -0.37
CA ILE A 112 4.60 4.94 -0.76
C ILE A 112 3.66 6.11 -0.97
N SER A 113 3.97 7.24 -0.33
CA SER A 113 3.27 8.52 -0.48
C SER A 113 3.58 9.19 -1.83
N LYS A 114 2.67 10.06 -2.33
CA LYS A 114 2.84 10.71 -3.64
C LYS A 114 4.13 11.53 -3.78
N ASN A 115 4.57 12.18 -2.70
CA ASN A 115 5.83 12.93 -2.64
C ASN A 115 7.04 12.10 -2.20
N LYS A 116 6.90 10.76 -2.09
CA LYS A 116 7.92 9.81 -1.62
C LYS A 116 8.45 10.02 -0.19
N LYS A 117 8.06 11.08 0.53
CA LYS A 117 8.54 11.40 1.90
C LYS A 117 8.29 10.25 2.88
N TYR A 118 7.09 9.67 2.80
CA TYR A 118 6.69 8.52 3.61
C TYR A 118 6.72 7.27 2.73
N ASN A 119 7.57 6.32 3.12
CA ASN A 119 7.63 4.96 2.60
C ASN A 119 7.54 4.03 3.82
N SER A 120 6.44 3.29 3.95
CA SER A 120 6.03 2.72 5.23
C SER A 120 5.51 1.30 5.12
N TRP A 121 5.83 0.44 6.10
CA TRP A 121 5.14 -0.83 6.30
C TRP A 121 3.97 -0.68 7.27
N VAL A 122 2.84 -1.33 6.96
CA VAL A 122 1.62 -1.39 7.79
C VAL A 122 1.04 -2.81 7.78
N PHE A 123 0.25 -3.20 8.78
CA PHE A 123 -0.43 -4.51 8.77
C PHE A 123 -1.65 -4.55 7.83
N PHE A 124 -1.91 -5.70 7.21
CA PHE A 124 -3.03 -5.93 6.29
C PHE A 124 -4.03 -6.94 6.86
N PRO A 125 -5.35 -6.72 6.75
CA PRO A 125 -6.02 -5.63 6.02
C PRO A 125 -6.39 -4.40 6.86
N THR A 126 -5.93 -4.30 8.11
CA THR A 126 -6.55 -3.42 9.13
C THR A 126 -6.00 -2.00 9.17
N ASP A 127 -4.71 -1.81 8.88
CA ASP A 127 -4.00 -0.57 9.24
C ASP A 127 -4.04 0.50 8.15
N LEU A 128 -4.64 0.16 7.01
CA LEU A 128 -4.89 1.05 5.88
C LEU A 128 -6.33 0.93 5.42
N TYR A 129 -6.90 2.00 4.88
CA TYR A 129 -8.22 1.99 4.24
C TYR A 129 -8.18 2.64 2.87
N ASN A 130 -9.05 2.20 1.96
CA ASN A 130 -9.29 2.90 0.70
C ASN A 130 -10.21 4.11 0.97
N ILE A 131 -9.80 5.32 0.56
CA ILE A 131 -10.55 6.56 0.79
C ILE A 131 -12.00 6.53 0.26
N HIS A 132 -12.26 5.77 -0.82
CA HIS A 132 -13.59 5.61 -1.39
C HIS A 132 -14.55 4.85 -0.46
N SER A 133 -14.05 4.08 0.51
CA SER A 133 -14.93 3.44 1.50
C SER A 133 -15.61 4.43 2.45
N LYS A 134 -15.08 5.66 2.52
CA LYS A 134 -15.60 6.76 3.34
C LYS A 134 -16.38 7.80 2.52
N ASP A 135 -16.51 7.63 1.20
CA ASP A 135 -17.36 8.49 0.37
C ASP A 135 -18.83 8.43 0.80
N LYS A 136 -19.56 9.54 0.74
CA LYS A 136 -20.94 9.64 1.26
C LYS A 136 -21.92 8.70 0.54
N GLN A 137 -21.71 8.41 -0.75
CA GLN A 137 -22.56 7.52 -1.54
C GLN A 137 -22.15 6.05 -1.40
N LEU A 138 -20.86 5.77 -1.22
CA LEU A 138 -20.35 4.39 -1.05
C LEU A 138 -20.42 3.88 0.40
N LYS A 139 -20.30 4.75 1.41
CA LYS A 139 -20.28 4.36 2.82
C LYS A 139 -21.48 3.48 3.23
N PRO A 140 -22.75 3.76 2.83
CA PRO A 140 -23.88 2.88 3.15
C PRO A 140 -23.74 1.48 2.55
N LEU A 141 -23.21 1.38 1.33
CA LEU A 141 -22.96 0.11 0.63
C LEU A 141 -21.88 -0.71 1.34
N VAL A 142 -20.77 -0.06 1.71
CA VAL A 142 -19.67 -0.68 2.48
C VAL A 142 -20.18 -1.13 3.86
N SER A 143 -20.94 -0.29 4.57
CA SER A 143 -21.47 -0.66 5.89
C SER A 143 -22.53 -1.75 5.86
N PHE A 144 -23.26 -1.91 4.76
CA PHE A 144 -24.13 -3.08 4.61
C PHE A 144 -23.31 -4.35 4.33
N ALA A 145 -22.24 -4.28 3.53
CA ALA A 145 -21.31 -5.41 3.35
C ALA A 145 -20.58 -5.82 4.65
N GLN A 146 -20.18 -4.86 5.50
CA GLN A 146 -19.65 -5.13 6.84
C GLN A 146 -20.61 -6.00 7.66
N LYS A 147 -21.89 -5.61 7.73
CA LYS A 147 -22.93 -6.35 8.47
C LYS A 147 -23.12 -7.77 7.95
N ILE A 148 -23.11 -7.96 6.63
CA ILE A 148 -23.20 -9.30 6.01
C ILE A 148 -21.99 -10.17 6.40
N PHE A 149 -20.79 -9.60 6.40
CA PHE A 149 -19.56 -10.30 6.77
C PHE A 149 -19.56 -10.76 8.23
N TYR A 150 -19.83 -9.85 9.18
CA TYR A 150 -19.80 -10.18 10.61
C TYR A 150 -20.91 -11.14 11.02
N ASN A 151 -22.15 -10.90 10.59
CA ASN A 151 -23.31 -11.63 11.10
C ASN A 151 -23.48 -13.01 10.43
N LYS A 152 -22.55 -13.44 9.56
CA LYS A 152 -22.58 -14.71 8.79
C LYS A 152 -23.99 -15.03 8.25
N VAL A 153 -24.64 -14.01 7.68
CA VAL A 153 -26.11 -13.93 7.60
C VAL A 153 -26.68 -15.09 6.77
N LYS A 154 -27.66 -15.83 7.34
CA LYS A 154 -28.44 -16.82 6.58
C LYS A 154 -29.04 -16.18 5.32
N ASN A 155 -29.00 -16.90 4.20
CA ASN A 155 -29.44 -16.44 2.87
C ASN A 155 -28.56 -15.35 2.22
N ASN A 156 -27.37 -15.73 1.76
CA ASN A 156 -26.46 -14.87 0.99
C ASN A 156 -27.13 -14.24 -0.26
N LYS A 157 -27.99 -14.98 -0.96
CA LYS A 157 -28.62 -14.54 -2.23
C LYS A 157 -29.46 -13.26 -2.05
N TYR A 158 -30.29 -13.20 -1.00
CA TYR A 158 -31.08 -12.00 -0.70
C TYR A 158 -30.17 -10.78 -0.40
N ASN A 159 -29.14 -10.98 0.43
CA ASN A 159 -28.23 -9.93 0.84
C ASN A 159 -27.40 -9.37 -0.33
N LEU A 160 -26.94 -10.23 -1.24
CA LEU A 160 -26.22 -9.84 -2.46
C LEU A 160 -27.11 -9.07 -3.43
N ASN A 161 -28.37 -9.49 -3.63
CA ASN A 161 -29.34 -8.72 -4.42
C ASN A 161 -29.58 -7.32 -3.85
N LYS A 162 -29.72 -7.21 -2.52
CA LYS A 162 -29.87 -5.92 -1.83
C LYS A 162 -28.63 -5.04 -1.98
N LEU A 163 -27.42 -5.62 -1.89
CA LEU A 163 -26.15 -4.93 -2.13
C LEU A 163 -26.06 -4.39 -3.57
N SER A 164 -26.43 -5.20 -4.56
CA SER A 164 -26.49 -4.79 -5.98
C SER A 164 -27.47 -3.63 -6.20
N ASN A 165 -28.67 -3.71 -5.63
CA ASN A 165 -29.67 -2.65 -5.69
C ASN A 165 -29.20 -1.34 -5.05
N MET A 166 -28.46 -1.40 -3.93
CA MET A 166 -27.85 -0.22 -3.32
C MET A 166 -26.80 0.42 -4.25
N ALA A 167 -25.95 -0.38 -4.90
CA ALA A 167 -24.95 0.12 -5.85
C ALA A 167 -25.59 0.76 -7.10
N ASN A 168 -26.68 0.18 -7.61
CA ASN A 168 -27.43 0.72 -8.76
C ASN A 168 -28.05 2.11 -8.47
N LYS A 169 -28.50 2.33 -7.23
CA LYS A 169 -29.12 3.59 -6.76
C LYS A 169 -28.14 4.73 -6.48
N ILE A 170 -26.82 4.50 -6.60
CA ILE A 170 -25.81 5.57 -6.47
C ILE A 170 -25.97 6.56 -7.63
N LYS A 171 -26.10 7.87 -7.32
CA LYS A 171 -26.36 8.92 -8.31
C LYS A 171 -25.15 9.21 -9.19
N SER A 172 -23.96 9.34 -8.59
CA SER A 172 -22.72 9.61 -9.33
C SER A 172 -22.32 8.42 -10.22
N ASN A 173 -22.14 8.64 -11.52
CA ASN A 173 -21.67 7.62 -12.46
C ASN A 173 -20.34 6.97 -12.03
N LYS A 174 -19.41 7.78 -11.52
CA LYS A 174 -18.10 7.32 -11.03
C LYS A 174 -18.24 6.43 -9.80
N GLU A 175 -18.95 6.89 -8.78
CA GLU A 175 -19.11 6.12 -7.54
C GLU A 175 -20.02 4.90 -7.76
N ARG A 176 -21.00 4.96 -8.67
CA ARG A 176 -21.81 3.82 -9.10
C ARG A 176 -20.97 2.73 -9.77
N LYS A 177 -19.99 3.10 -10.61
CA LYS A 177 -19.03 2.15 -11.21
C LYS A 177 -18.18 1.46 -10.13
N LEU A 178 -17.67 2.23 -9.16
CA LEU A 178 -16.93 1.68 -8.01
C LEU A 178 -17.82 0.77 -7.13
N GLY A 179 -19.07 1.16 -6.88
CA GLY A 179 -20.05 0.38 -6.13
C GLY A 179 -20.38 -0.96 -6.81
N LYS A 180 -20.63 -0.96 -8.12
CA LYS A 180 -20.83 -2.20 -8.90
C LYS A 180 -19.60 -3.11 -8.87
N GLN A 181 -18.40 -2.55 -9.05
CA GLN A 181 -17.15 -3.31 -8.94
C GLN A 181 -16.95 -3.89 -7.53
N PHE A 182 -17.33 -3.15 -6.49
CA PHE A 182 -17.29 -3.60 -5.11
C PHE A 182 -18.26 -4.76 -4.84
N VAL A 183 -19.50 -4.67 -5.32
CA VAL A 183 -20.50 -5.76 -5.22
C VAL A 183 -19.95 -7.05 -5.85
N SER A 184 -19.40 -6.97 -7.06
CA SER A 184 -18.80 -8.13 -7.75
C SER A 184 -17.59 -8.71 -7.00
N GLN A 185 -16.74 -7.87 -6.40
CA GLN A 185 -15.65 -8.34 -5.54
C GLN A 185 -16.18 -9.04 -4.29
N PHE A 186 -17.23 -8.51 -3.65
CA PHE A 186 -17.79 -9.04 -2.40
C PHE A 186 -18.55 -10.36 -2.62
N ASP A 187 -19.27 -10.48 -3.73
CA ASP A 187 -19.89 -11.73 -4.18
C ASP A 187 -18.84 -12.85 -4.34
N TYR A 188 -17.77 -12.59 -5.09
CA TYR A 188 -16.66 -13.55 -5.25
C TYR A 188 -15.98 -13.91 -3.92
N PHE A 189 -15.78 -12.91 -3.05
CA PHE A 189 -15.18 -13.11 -1.73
C PHE A 189 -16.06 -13.99 -0.82
N LEU A 190 -17.37 -13.73 -0.75
CA LEU A 190 -18.29 -14.53 0.07
C LEU A 190 -18.51 -15.94 -0.49
N LEU A 191 -18.75 -16.07 -1.81
CA LEU A 191 -19.23 -17.33 -2.39
C LEU A 191 -18.13 -18.27 -2.89
N LYS A 192 -16.92 -17.76 -3.18
CA LYS A 192 -15.85 -18.57 -3.80
C LYS A 192 -14.59 -18.65 -2.96
N LYS A 193 -14.16 -17.56 -2.33
CA LYS A 193 -12.89 -17.50 -1.59
C LYS A 193 -12.96 -16.47 -0.45
N ASN A 194 -13.29 -16.91 0.76
CA ASN A 194 -13.22 -16.09 1.97
C ASN A 194 -11.77 -16.01 2.48
N ASN A 195 -10.91 -15.25 1.80
CA ASN A 195 -9.52 -15.02 2.21
C ASN A 195 -9.06 -13.59 1.90
N PHE A 196 -7.97 -13.17 2.53
CA PHE A 196 -7.52 -11.77 2.43
C PHE A 196 -7.05 -11.34 1.03
N TYR A 197 -6.71 -12.26 0.11
CA TYR A 197 -6.34 -11.93 -1.28
C TYR A 197 -7.52 -11.44 -2.11
N THR A 198 -8.67 -12.03 -1.84
CA THR A 198 -9.92 -11.78 -2.56
C THR A 198 -10.75 -10.69 -1.88
N LEU A 199 -10.35 -10.24 -0.69
CA LEU A 199 -10.94 -9.14 0.05
C LEU A 199 -11.28 -7.95 -0.88
N PRO A 200 -12.54 -7.47 -0.87
CA PRO A 200 -12.96 -6.34 -1.68
C PRO A 200 -12.28 -5.06 -1.24
N THR A 201 -11.89 -4.25 -2.21
CA THR A 201 -10.95 -3.15 -1.95
C THR A 201 -11.53 -1.99 -1.12
N LEU A 202 -12.86 -1.88 -1.00
CA LEU A 202 -13.51 -0.94 -0.08
C LEU A 202 -13.76 -1.52 1.33
N LEU A 203 -13.52 -2.82 1.58
CA LEU A 203 -13.54 -3.41 2.93
C LEU A 203 -12.17 -3.40 3.63
N ILE A 204 -11.08 -3.16 2.89
CA ILE A 204 -9.74 -2.94 3.47
C ILE A 204 -9.80 -1.78 4.46
N GLY A 205 -9.36 -1.98 5.71
CA GLY A 205 -9.42 -1.00 6.81
C GLY A 205 -10.82 -0.72 7.35
N ASN A 206 -11.78 -1.59 7.05
CA ASN A 206 -13.19 -1.46 7.44
C ASN A 206 -13.75 -2.79 8.00
N LEU A 207 -12.90 -3.70 8.49
CA LEU A 207 -13.29 -4.98 9.12
C LEU A 207 -12.81 -5.09 10.58
N LEU A 208 -12.66 -3.93 11.23
CA LEU A 208 -12.56 -3.74 12.68
C LEU A 208 -13.46 -2.54 13.05
#